data_AF-A0A8T5B546-F1
#
_entry.id   AF-A0A8T5B546-F1
#
_cell.length_a   1.000
_cell.length_b   1.000
_cell.length_c   1.000
_cell.angle_alpha   90.00
_cell.angle_beta   90.00
_cell.angle_gamma   90.00
#
_symmetry.space_group_name_H-M   'P 1'
#
loop_
_entity.id
_entity.type
_entity.pdbx_description
1 polymer ?
#
loop_
_entity_poly.entity_id
_entity_poly.type
_entity_poly.pdbx_seq_one_letter_code
_entity_poly.pdbx_strand_id
1 'polypeptide(L)'
;MEEDTSLKFEDGRKFKGLNIFSDDEKNLVEIINFFRKLVLLNENINLGIKLRNIQELISFSEKIFSSQSMAEVFLYFCLHGASTGLILQLENNLSEATTYRILKRLYNMGLIYPALKISNIRNSKGGPRPIVWAIHGASNEEIANAVRLHMKKLNPKYLIAEKLAQTILDEYLNKRQINEITYREILIHIKELRLPYRTPDIAEITAEYLLENGMKVWR
;
A
#
# COMPACT_ATOMS: atom_id res chain seq x y z
N MET A 1 -35.40 -26.16 -29.66
CA MET A 1 -36.18 -25.54 -28.57
C MET A 1 -35.24 -25.45 -27.38
N GLU A 2 -34.45 -24.39 -27.33
CA GLU A 2 -33.64 -24.02 -26.17
C GLU A 2 -34.12 -22.64 -25.77
N GLU A 3 -34.58 -22.51 -24.54
CA GLU A 3 -35.14 -21.29 -23.99
C GLU A 3 -34.04 -20.31 -23.63
N ASP A 4 -34.13 -19.16 -24.28
CA ASP A 4 -33.36 -17.93 -24.07
C ASP A 4 -33.79 -17.30 -22.74
N THR A 5 -32.93 -17.35 -21.72
CA THR A 5 -33.13 -16.63 -20.45
C THR A 5 -32.11 -15.51 -20.30
N SER A 6 -32.18 -14.54 -21.20
CA SER A 6 -31.57 -13.23 -21.01
C SER A 6 -32.43 -12.38 -20.06
N LEU A 7 -32.06 -12.28 -18.78
CA LEU A 7 -32.54 -11.21 -17.90
C LEU A 7 -31.73 -9.95 -18.17
N LYS A 8 -32.31 -9.05 -18.97
CA LYS A 8 -31.83 -7.68 -19.15
C LYS A 8 -32.25 -6.86 -17.94
N PHE A 9 -31.27 -6.31 -17.21
CA PHE A 9 -31.48 -5.15 -16.35
C PHE A 9 -30.66 -3.97 -16.87
N GLU A 10 -31.36 -2.85 -17.05
CA GLU A 10 -30.84 -1.58 -17.52
C GLU A 10 -30.01 -0.92 -16.40
N ASP A 11 -28.69 -0.95 -16.53
CA ASP A 11 -27.86 0.25 -16.32
C ASP A 11 -26.51 0.06 -17.04
N GLY A 12 -26.11 1.05 -17.82
CA GLY A 12 -25.07 1.00 -18.84
C GLY A 12 -23.63 0.99 -18.33
N ARG A 13 -23.30 0.15 -17.33
CA ARG A 13 -21.91 -0.14 -16.96
C ARG A 13 -21.56 -1.56 -17.40
N LYS A 14 -20.92 -1.66 -18.57
CA LYS A 14 -20.12 -2.85 -18.88
C LYS A 14 -19.05 -2.95 -17.80
N PHE A 15 -19.27 -3.81 -16.81
CA PHE A 15 -18.18 -4.33 -15.99
C PHE A 15 -17.19 -4.96 -16.97
N LYS A 16 -16.03 -4.33 -17.16
CA LYS A 16 -14.82 -5.01 -17.63
C LYS A 16 -14.35 -5.90 -16.48
N GLY A 17 -15.19 -6.87 -16.12
CA GLY A 17 -14.82 -7.96 -15.27
C GLY A 17 -14.07 -8.98 -16.14
N LEU A 18 -12.85 -9.27 -15.69
CA LEU A 18 -12.28 -10.62 -15.74
C LEU A 18 -11.64 -11.02 -17.07
N ASN A 19 -10.42 -10.51 -17.26
CA ASN A 19 -9.35 -11.23 -17.94
C ASN A 19 -8.12 -11.29 -17.00
N ILE A 20 -8.34 -11.70 -15.75
CA ILE A 20 -7.29 -11.95 -14.74
C ILE A 20 -7.03 -13.47 -14.56
N PHE A 21 -7.88 -14.34 -15.13
CA PHE A 21 -7.97 -15.76 -14.75
C PHE A 21 -7.08 -16.79 -15.47
N SER A 22 -6.12 -16.42 -16.33
CA SER A 22 -5.30 -17.46 -16.98
C SER A 22 -4.16 -18.01 -16.10
N ASP A 23 -3.74 -17.27 -15.06
CA ASP A 23 -2.79 -17.73 -14.04
C ASP A 23 -3.47 -18.39 -12.81
N ASP A 24 -4.81 -18.46 -12.79
CA ASP A 24 -5.57 -18.66 -11.56
C ASP A 24 -5.74 -20.10 -11.08
N GLU A 25 -5.50 -21.13 -11.91
CA GLU A 25 -5.60 -22.51 -11.40
C GLU A 25 -4.49 -22.82 -10.38
N LYS A 26 -3.27 -22.34 -10.61
CA LYS A 26 -2.16 -22.51 -9.65
C LYS A 26 -2.41 -21.71 -8.37
N ASN A 27 -2.85 -20.45 -8.51
CA ASN A 27 -3.18 -19.60 -7.37
C ASN A 27 -4.32 -20.19 -6.54
N LEU A 28 -5.36 -20.72 -7.19
CA LEU A 28 -6.48 -21.38 -6.51
C LEU A 28 -6.01 -22.61 -5.73
N VAL A 29 -5.15 -23.44 -6.33
CA VAL A 29 -4.58 -24.61 -5.65
C VAL A 29 -3.73 -24.19 -4.44
N GLU A 30 -2.93 -23.13 -4.57
CA GLU A 30 -2.16 -22.58 -3.44
C GLU A 30 -3.05 -22.04 -2.33
N ILE A 31 -4.11 -21.31 -2.67
CA ILE A 31 -5.11 -20.80 -1.72
C ILE A 31 -5.81 -21.97 -1.01
N ILE A 32 -6.28 -22.97 -1.76
CA ILE A 32 -6.90 -24.18 -1.19
C ILE A 32 -5.92 -24.89 -0.26
N ASN A 33 -4.66 -25.04 -0.66
CA ASN A 33 -3.62 -25.66 0.16
C ASN A 33 -3.34 -24.86 1.43
N PHE A 34 -3.36 -23.53 1.36
CA PHE A 34 -3.25 -22.66 2.53
C PHE A 34 -4.42 -22.88 3.51
N PHE A 35 -5.66 -22.90 3.02
CA PHE A 35 -6.83 -23.20 3.86
C PHE A 35 -6.77 -24.61 4.46
N ARG A 36 -6.31 -25.60 3.70
CA ARG A 36 -6.09 -26.96 4.22
C ARG A 36 -5.03 -26.96 5.32
N LYS A 37 -3.91 -26.26 5.14
CA LYS A 37 -2.89 -26.11 6.19
C LYS A 37 -3.44 -25.42 7.43
N LEU A 38 -4.26 -24.38 7.28
CA LEU A 38 -4.92 -23.72 8.42
C LEU A 38 -5.82 -24.67 9.21
N VAL A 39 -6.59 -25.53 8.53
CA VAL A 39 -7.41 -26.57 9.16
C VAL A 39 -6.54 -27.65 9.84
N LEU A 40 -5.38 -27.96 9.26
CA LEU A 40 -4.47 -29.02 9.71
C LEU A 40 -3.46 -28.57 10.78
N LEU A 41 -3.20 -27.28 10.96
CA LEU A 41 -2.21 -26.74 11.92
C LEU A 41 -2.47 -27.14 13.40
N ASN A 42 -3.59 -27.78 13.69
CA ASN A 42 -4.02 -28.19 15.03
C ASN A 42 -4.36 -29.68 15.12
N GLU A 43 -3.56 -30.58 14.53
CA GLU A 43 -3.84 -32.02 14.45
C GLU A 43 -4.34 -32.64 15.77
N ASN A 44 -3.79 -32.20 16.92
CA ASN A 44 -4.09 -32.69 18.27
C ASN A 44 -5.37 -32.12 18.93
N ILE A 45 -6.10 -31.21 18.27
CA ILE A 45 -7.29 -30.56 18.82
C ILE A 45 -8.57 -31.26 18.33
N ASN A 46 -9.57 -31.41 19.22
CA ASN A 46 -10.89 -31.95 18.89
C ASN A 46 -11.52 -31.18 17.69
N LEU A 47 -12.14 -31.92 16.76
CA LEU A 47 -12.81 -31.38 15.56
C LEU A 47 -13.75 -30.19 15.87
N GLY A 48 -14.48 -30.23 16.98
CA GLY A 48 -15.37 -29.14 17.38
C GLY A 48 -14.64 -27.83 17.68
N ILE A 49 -13.46 -27.90 18.30
CA ILE A 49 -12.62 -26.73 18.58
C ILE A 49 -11.95 -26.24 17.28
N LYS A 50 -11.55 -27.15 16.38
CA LYS A 50 -11.03 -26.78 15.04
C LYS A 50 -12.04 -25.96 14.24
N LEU A 51 -13.29 -26.42 14.15
CA LEU A 51 -14.35 -25.70 13.43
C LEU A 51 -14.64 -24.33 14.06
N ARG A 52 -14.67 -24.25 15.39
CA ARG A 52 -14.83 -22.98 16.10
C ARG A 52 -13.70 -22.00 15.78
N ASN A 53 -12.44 -22.44 15.83
CA ASN A 53 -11.29 -21.57 15.52
C ASN A 53 -11.34 -21.07 14.07
N ILE A 54 -11.76 -21.92 13.12
CA ILE A 54 -11.94 -21.52 11.72
C ILE A 54 -13.07 -20.49 11.59
N GLN A 55 -14.21 -20.70 12.25
CA GLN A 55 -15.31 -19.74 12.26
C GLN A 55 -14.88 -18.39 12.87
N GLU A 56 -14.11 -18.41 13.96
CA GLU A 56 -13.55 -17.21 14.56
C GLU A 56 -12.60 -16.48 13.59
N LEU A 57 -11.76 -17.21 12.85
CA LEU A 57 -10.86 -16.64 11.84
C LEU A 57 -11.62 -16.06 10.64
N ILE A 58 -12.68 -16.72 10.17
CA ILE A 58 -13.53 -16.21 9.08
C ILE A 58 -14.24 -14.94 9.55
N SER A 59 -14.87 -14.96 10.72
CA SER A 59 -15.53 -13.77 11.28
C SER A 59 -14.55 -12.62 11.52
N PHE A 60 -13.32 -12.93 11.92
CA PHE A 60 -12.25 -11.95 12.05
C PHE A 60 -11.88 -11.33 10.70
N SER A 61 -11.73 -12.17 9.68
CA SER A 61 -11.44 -11.74 8.30
C SER A 61 -12.57 -10.84 7.78
N GLU A 62 -13.83 -11.23 7.95
CA GLU A 62 -14.99 -10.41 7.57
C GLU A 62 -14.96 -9.02 8.22
N LYS A 63 -14.52 -8.92 9.48
CA LYS A 63 -14.41 -7.63 10.17
C LYS A 63 -13.32 -6.74 9.57
N ILE A 64 -12.19 -7.31 9.18
CA ILE A 64 -11.07 -6.60 8.53
C ILE A 64 -11.50 -6.14 7.13
N PHE A 65 -12.05 -7.07 6.35
CA PHE A 65 -12.45 -6.84 4.96
C PHE A 65 -13.87 -6.26 4.83
N SER A 66 -14.43 -5.75 5.93
CA SER A 66 -15.78 -5.14 5.95
C SER A 66 -15.92 -3.89 5.09
N SER A 67 -14.81 -3.20 4.82
CA SER A 67 -14.77 -2.10 3.85
C SER A 67 -13.44 -2.10 3.09
N GLN A 68 -13.48 -1.60 1.86
CA GLN A 68 -12.31 -1.52 0.99
C GLN A 68 -11.17 -0.72 1.64
N SER A 69 -11.45 0.47 2.19
CA SER A 69 -10.40 1.29 2.84
C SER A 69 -9.79 0.61 4.07
N MET A 70 -10.57 -0.15 4.84
CA MET A 70 -10.06 -0.90 6.00
C MET A 70 -9.14 -2.04 5.52
N ALA A 71 -9.55 -2.76 4.48
CA ALA A 71 -8.77 -3.81 3.86
C ALA A 71 -7.44 -3.28 3.29
N GLU A 72 -7.48 -2.18 2.54
CA GLU A 72 -6.29 -1.56 1.95
C GLU A 72 -5.27 -1.12 3.01
N VAL A 73 -5.74 -0.50 4.09
CA VAL A 73 -4.84 -0.12 5.21
C VAL A 73 -4.29 -1.34 5.93
N PHE A 74 -5.10 -2.38 6.15
CA PHE A 74 -4.62 -3.62 6.75
C PHE A 74 -3.56 -4.31 5.88
N LEU A 75 -3.81 -4.44 4.59
CA LEU A 75 -2.86 -5.01 3.63
C LEU A 75 -1.58 -4.18 3.54
N TYR A 76 -1.68 -2.85 3.63
CA TYR A 76 -0.50 -1.98 3.74
C TYR A 76 0.37 -2.37 4.94
N PHE A 77 -0.23 -2.61 6.11
CA PHE A 77 0.52 -3.07 7.28
C PHE A 77 1.12 -4.47 7.08
N CYS A 78 0.44 -5.38 6.38
CA CYS A 78 1.01 -6.69 6.07
C CYS A 78 2.21 -6.60 5.12
N LEU A 79 2.24 -5.64 4.20
CA LEU A 79 3.32 -5.46 3.24
C LEU A 79 4.53 -4.70 3.80
N HIS A 80 4.29 -3.73 4.69
CA HIS A 80 5.33 -2.80 5.15
C HIS A 80 5.67 -2.92 6.64
N GLY A 81 4.90 -3.70 7.40
CA GLY A 81 5.06 -3.90 8.84
C GLY A 81 4.63 -2.70 9.70
N ALA A 82 4.96 -1.47 9.29
CA ALA A 82 4.67 -0.26 10.05
C ALA A 82 4.31 0.94 9.16
N SER A 83 3.55 1.89 9.70
CA SER A 83 3.15 3.10 8.99
C SER A 83 2.75 4.25 9.94
N THR A 84 2.71 5.46 9.41
CA THR A 84 2.14 6.63 10.11
C THR A 84 0.80 7.02 9.50
N GLY A 85 -0.02 7.75 10.25
CA GLY A 85 -1.30 8.26 9.71
C GLY A 85 -1.14 9.13 8.46
N LEU A 86 -0.02 9.86 8.31
CA LEU A 86 0.26 10.64 7.10
C LEU A 86 0.51 9.75 5.88
N ILE A 87 1.31 8.69 6.06
CA ILE A 87 1.64 7.77 4.96
C ILE A 87 0.37 7.10 4.46
N LEU A 88 -0.47 6.57 5.37
CA LEU A 88 -1.73 5.93 5.00
C LEU A 88 -2.69 6.88 4.26
N GLN A 89 -2.75 8.16 4.65
CA GLN A 89 -3.56 9.14 3.93
C GLN A 89 -3.10 9.32 2.48
N LEU A 90 -1.78 9.43 2.27
CA LEU A 90 -1.21 9.69 0.95
C LEU A 90 -1.26 8.45 0.05
N GLU A 91 -0.89 7.28 0.57
CA GLU A 91 -0.81 6.04 -0.20
C GLU A 91 -2.20 5.47 -0.52
N ASN A 92 -3.17 5.59 0.39
CA ASN A 92 -4.52 5.05 0.20
C ASN A 92 -5.54 6.13 -0.22
N ASN A 93 -5.11 7.38 -0.44
CA ASN A 93 -5.96 8.52 -0.79
C ASN A 93 -7.15 8.70 0.19
N LEU A 94 -6.87 8.59 1.49
CA LEU A 94 -7.89 8.65 2.55
C LEU A 94 -7.91 10.01 3.23
N SER A 95 -9.10 10.43 3.70
CA SER A 95 -9.20 11.57 4.60
C SER A 95 -8.51 11.28 5.94
N GLU A 96 -8.03 12.32 6.62
CA GLU A 96 -7.43 12.20 7.95
C GLU A 96 -8.39 11.51 8.94
N ALA A 97 -9.65 11.94 8.96
CA ALA A 97 -10.67 11.38 9.84
C ALA A 97 -10.92 9.88 9.57
N THR A 98 -10.99 9.48 8.29
CA THR A 98 -11.13 8.08 7.90
C THR A 98 -9.94 7.25 8.35
N THR A 99 -8.72 7.78 8.14
CA THR A 99 -7.47 7.11 8.51
C THR A 99 -7.41 6.84 10.00
N TYR A 100 -7.67 7.84 10.85
CA TYR A 100 -7.66 7.65 12.29
C TYR A 100 -8.80 6.74 12.80
N ARG A 101 -9.97 6.76 12.15
CA ARG A 101 -11.05 5.82 12.48
C ARG A 101 -10.64 4.38 12.19
N ILE A 102 -9.99 4.13 11.05
CA ILE A 102 -9.45 2.82 10.66
C ILE A 102 -8.36 2.38 11.63
N LEU A 103 -7.37 3.24 11.91
CA LEU A 103 -6.29 2.95 12.86
C LEU A 103 -6.85 2.59 14.25
N LYS A 104 -7.82 3.36 14.74
CA LYS A 104 -8.48 3.07 16.02
C LYS A 104 -9.19 1.71 15.99
N ARG A 105 -9.84 1.36 14.88
CA ARG A 105 -10.51 0.07 14.72
C ARG A 105 -9.52 -1.09 14.69
N LEU A 106 -8.43 -0.99 13.92
CA LEU A 106 -7.36 -1.98 13.86
C LEU A 106 -6.67 -2.15 15.22
N TYR A 107 -6.42 -1.05 15.93
CA TYR A 107 -5.86 -1.07 17.29
C TYR A 107 -6.79 -1.79 18.27
N ASN A 108 -8.09 -1.47 18.25
CA ASN A 108 -9.08 -2.14 19.10
C ASN A 108 -9.25 -3.63 18.78
N MET A 109 -8.94 -4.04 17.54
CA MET A 109 -8.90 -5.45 17.13
C MET A 109 -7.60 -6.17 17.55
N GLY A 110 -6.64 -5.45 18.12
CA GLY A 110 -5.33 -6.00 18.49
C GLY A 110 -4.44 -6.31 17.29
N LEU A 111 -4.73 -5.76 16.11
CA LEU A 111 -3.93 -6.01 14.90
C LEU A 111 -2.66 -5.18 14.88
N ILE A 112 -2.78 -3.93 15.31
CA ILE A 112 -1.68 -2.96 15.34
C ILE A 112 -1.51 -2.37 16.73
N TYR A 113 -0.32 -1.84 17.00
CA TYR A 113 0.01 -1.13 18.23
C TYR A 113 0.83 0.14 17.93
N PRO A 114 0.81 1.14 18.83
CA PRO A 114 1.64 2.33 18.69
C PRO A 114 3.10 2.00 19.03
N ALA A 115 3.95 1.88 18.03
CA ALA A 115 5.35 1.47 18.21
C ALA A 115 6.27 2.63 18.62
N LEU A 116 6.12 3.80 17.99
CA LEU A 116 7.02 4.93 18.21
C LEU A 116 6.30 6.28 18.06
N LYS A 117 6.65 7.26 18.90
CA LYS A 117 6.28 8.66 18.69
C LYS A 117 7.44 9.40 18.04
N ILE A 118 7.25 9.93 16.85
CA ILE A 118 8.28 10.68 16.13
C ILE A 118 8.50 12.02 16.85
N SER A 119 9.77 12.41 17.02
CA SER A 119 10.12 13.69 17.59
C SER A 119 9.66 14.83 16.69
N ASN A 120 9.17 15.92 17.31
CA ASN A 120 8.85 17.12 16.56
C ASN A 120 10.07 17.66 15.81
N ILE A 121 9.85 18.15 14.60
CA ILE A 121 10.85 18.90 13.85
C ILE A 121 11.19 20.17 14.66
N ARG A 122 12.47 20.56 14.64
CA ARG A 122 12.93 21.82 15.25
C ARG A 122 12.05 22.97 14.73
N ASN A 123 11.47 23.77 15.63
CA ASN A 123 10.56 24.89 15.36
C ASN A 123 9.07 24.55 15.09
N SER A 124 8.59 23.32 15.32
CA SER A 124 7.14 23.05 15.24
C SER A 124 6.38 23.80 16.35
N LYS A 125 5.32 24.54 16.02
CA LYS A 125 4.50 25.34 16.96
C LYS A 125 3.53 24.51 17.85
N GLY A 126 3.91 23.31 18.29
CA GLY A 126 3.18 22.57 19.33
C GLY A 126 2.00 21.71 18.88
N GLY A 127 2.14 20.96 17.79
CA GLY A 127 1.15 19.94 17.38
C GLY A 127 1.35 18.57 18.06
N PRO A 128 0.34 17.66 17.98
CA PRO A 128 0.48 16.30 18.44
C PRO A 128 1.58 15.56 17.66
N ARG A 129 2.41 14.81 18.37
CA ARG A 129 3.51 14.05 17.76
C ARG A 129 2.95 12.93 16.88
N PRO A 130 3.45 12.77 15.64
CA PRO A 130 3.04 11.67 14.79
C PRO A 130 3.41 10.33 15.45
N ILE A 131 2.48 9.40 15.39
CA ILE A 131 2.64 8.04 15.93
C ILE A 131 2.89 7.10 14.74
N VAL A 132 3.94 6.29 14.86
CA VAL A 132 4.17 5.11 14.03
C VAL A 132 3.40 3.96 14.65
N TRP A 133 2.49 3.41 13.86
CA TRP A 133 1.74 2.21 14.17
C TRP A 133 2.45 1.03 13.51
N ALA A 134 2.44 -0.13 14.15
CA ALA A 134 3.05 -1.34 13.63
C ALA A 134 2.13 -2.54 13.81
N ILE A 135 2.19 -3.49 12.88
CA ILE A 135 1.56 -4.81 13.02
C ILE A 135 2.37 -5.65 14.01
N HIS A 136 1.70 -6.62 14.64
CA HIS A 136 2.40 -7.60 15.48
C HIS A 136 3.42 -8.38 14.65
N GLY A 137 4.65 -8.48 15.16
CA GLY A 137 5.77 -9.11 14.46
C GLY A 137 6.58 -8.18 13.55
N ALA A 138 6.20 -6.90 13.43
CA ALA A 138 7.00 -5.93 12.69
C ALA A 138 8.42 -5.82 13.28
N SER A 139 9.40 -5.85 12.39
CA SER A 139 10.82 -5.67 12.69
C SER A 139 11.14 -4.21 13.02
N ASN A 140 12.25 -4.01 13.73
CA ASN A 140 12.78 -2.67 13.99
C ASN A 140 13.14 -1.92 12.68
N GLU A 141 13.52 -2.65 11.64
CA GLU A 141 13.83 -2.08 10.33
C GLU A 141 12.58 -1.53 9.65
N GLU A 142 11.47 -2.27 9.64
CA GLU A 142 10.18 -1.77 9.12
C GLU A 142 9.70 -0.52 9.85
N ILE A 143 9.85 -0.48 11.18
CA ILE A 143 9.51 0.72 11.97
C ILE A 143 10.43 1.90 11.59
N ALA A 144 11.73 1.67 11.45
CA ALA A 144 12.67 2.70 11.01
C ALA A 144 12.37 3.18 9.58
N ASN A 145 11.97 2.28 8.68
CA ASN A 145 11.57 2.59 7.31
C ASN A 145 10.34 3.50 7.28
N ALA A 146 9.33 3.20 8.10
CA ALA A 146 8.15 4.05 8.24
C ALA A 146 8.49 5.46 8.74
N VAL A 147 9.45 5.60 9.67
CA VAL A 147 9.94 6.91 10.11
C VAL A 147 10.65 7.66 8.97
N ARG A 148 11.57 7.00 8.26
CA ARG A 148 12.28 7.61 7.12
C ARG A 148 11.30 8.06 6.04
N LEU A 149 10.33 7.22 5.71
CA LEU A 149 9.29 7.54 4.72
C LEU A 149 8.41 8.71 5.18
N HIS A 150 8.02 8.76 6.46
CA HIS A 150 7.28 9.88 7.02
C HIS A 150 8.04 11.20 6.83
N MET A 151 9.33 11.21 7.16
CA MET A 151 10.18 12.41 7.00
C MET A 151 10.35 12.80 5.52
N LYS A 152 10.50 11.82 4.61
CA LYS A 152 10.52 12.05 3.15
C LYS A 152 9.21 12.73 2.71
N LYS A 153 8.04 12.19 3.09
CA LYS A 153 6.70 12.67 2.67
C LYS A 153 6.33 14.05 3.24
N LEU A 154 6.94 14.50 4.33
CA LEU A 154 6.78 15.87 4.83
C LEU A 154 7.44 16.93 3.93
N ASN A 155 8.43 16.54 3.10
CA ASN A 155 9.11 17.47 2.21
C ASN A 155 8.29 17.67 0.91
N PRO A 156 7.79 18.88 0.62
CA PRO A 156 7.01 19.12 -0.60
C PRO A 156 7.81 18.89 -1.89
N LYS A 157 9.15 19.07 -1.86
CA LYS A 157 10.01 18.75 -3.01
C LYS A 157 10.00 17.26 -3.31
N TYR A 158 10.00 16.44 -2.27
CA TYR A 158 9.96 14.99 -2.40
C TYR A 158 8.64 14.52 -3.03
N LEU A 159 7.50 15.04 -2.58
CA LEU A 159 6.20 14.69 -3.16
C LEU A 159 6.10 15.00 -4.66
N ILE A 160 6.71 16.10 -5.09
CA ILE A 160 6.73 16.47 -6.51
C ILE A 160 7.70 15.57 -7.28
N ALA A 161 8.89 15.33 -6.73
CA ALA A 161 9.89 14.46 -7.32
C ALA A 161 9.39 13.02 -7.49
N GLU A 162 8.64 12.50 -6.52
CA GLU A 162 8.03 11.17 -6.54
C GLU A 162 6.96 11.06 -7.63
N LYS A 163 6.05 12.03 -7.74
CA LYS A 163 5.04 12.07 -8.82
C LYS A 163 5.70 12.10 -10.20
N LEU A 164 6.76 12.89 -10.34
CA LEU A 164 7.54 12.95 -11.56
C LEU A 164 8.21 11.61 -11.86
N ALA A 165 8.84 10.99 -10.86
CA ALA A 165 9.49 9.70 -11.00
C ALA A 165 8.50 8.61 -11.41
N GLN A 166 7.31 8.56 -10.81
CA GLN A 166 6.24 7.65 -11.21
C GLN A 166 5.81 7.88 -12.66
N THR A 167 5.67 9.13 -13.09
CA THR A 167 5.32 9.45 -14.48
C THR A 167 6.41 8.95 -15.46
N ILE A 168 7.68 9.10 -15.08
CA ILE A 168 8.83 8.59 -15.84
C ILE A 168 8.82 7.06 -15.86
N LEU A 169 8.62 6.39 -14.72
CA LEU A 169 8.55 4.93 -14.64
C LEU A 169 7.43 4.39 -15.53
N ASP A 170 6.25 5.02 -15.51
CA ASP A 170 5.13 4.63 -16.36
C ASP A 170 5.43 4.83 -17.85
N GLU A 171 6.14 5.89 -18.21
CA GLU A 171 6.51 6.12 -19.61
C GLU A 171 7.61 5.15 -20.07
N TYR A 172 8.67 4.99 -19.29
CA TYR A 172 9.86 4.25 -19.69
C TYR A 172 9.69 2.75 -19.52
N LEU A 173 9.19 2.27 -18.38
CA LEU A 173 9.01 0.84 -18.14
C LEU A 173 7.78 0.30 -18.87
N ASN A 174 6.62 0.96 -18.73
CA ASN A 174 5.36 0.40 -19.24
C ASN A 174 5.15 0.66 -20.74
N LYS A 175 5.48 1.86 -21.24
CA LYS A 175 5.24 2.19 -22.66
C LYS A 175 6.43 1.88 -23.56
N ARG A 176 7.65 2.18 -23.11
CA ARG A 176 8.87 2.05 -23.94
C ARG A 176 9.68 0.78 -23.66
N GLN A 177 9.47 0.12 -22.51
CA GLN A 177 10.25 -1.03 -22.03
C GLN A 177 11.76 -0.74 -21.94
N ILE A 178 12.11 0.46 -21.48
CA ILE A 178 13.48 0.92 -21.29
C ILE A 178 13.74 1.11 -19.79
N ASN A 179 14.82 0.52 -19.28
CA ASN A 179 15.17 0.55 -17.85
C ASN A 179 16.29 1.54 -17.53
N GLU A 180 16.59 2.45 -18.44
CA GLU A 180 17.66 3.43 -18.32
C GLU A 180 17.16 4.83 -18.68
N ILE A 181 17.64 5.85 -17.96
CA ILE A 181 17.37 7.26 -18.23
C ILE A 181 18.61 8.10 -17.93
N THR A 182 18.80 9.18 -18.66
CA THR A 182 19.87 10.14 -18.39
C THR A 182 19.40 11.26 -17.46
N TYR A 183 20.31 11.82 -16.67
CA TYR A 183 20.03 12.97 -15.81
C TYR A 183 19.52 14.16 -16.64
N ARG A 184 20.00 14.30 -17.87
CA ARG A 184 19.53 15.33 -18.82
C ARG A 184 18.05 15.16 -19.18
N GLU A 185 17.57 13.93 -19.37
CA GLU A 185 16.16 13.65 -19.63
C GLU A 185 15.29 14.00 -18.42
N ILE A 186 15.74 13.66 -17.21
CA ILE A 186 15.07 14.07 -15.96
C ILE A 186 14.93 15.60 -15.91
N LEU A 187 15.99 16.34 -16.23
CA LEU A 187 15.95 17.81 -16.25
C LEU A 187 14.98 18.37 -17.30
N ILE A 188 14.82 17.70 -18.45
CA ILE A 188 13.84 18.11 -19.48
C ILE A 188 12.42 17.98 -18.92
N HIS A 189 12.08 16.82 -18.34
CA HIS A 189 10.77 16.60 -17.73
C HIS A 189 10.46 17.61 -16.61
N ILE A 190 11.44 18.00 -15.80
CA ILE A 190 11.25 19.03 -14.75
C ILE A 190 10.99 20.42 -15.34
N LYS A 191 11.71 20.79 -16.39
CA LYS A 191 11.58 22.13 -17.01
C LYS A 191 10.20 22.35 -17.61
N GLU A 192 9.58 21.29 -18.14
CA GLU A 192 8.22 21.34 -18.69
C GLU A 192 7.17 21.67 -17.63
N LEU A 193 7.39 21.24 -16.39
CA LEU A 193 6.44 21.42 -15.28
C LEU A 193 6.46 22.80 -14.61
N ARG A 194 7.42 23.68 -14.96
CA ARG A 194 7.55 25.06 -14.44
C ARG A 194 7.36 25.18 -12.92
N LEU A 195 8.03 24.30 -12.18
CA LEU A 195 7.87 24.19 -10.72
C LEU A 195 8.50 25.38 -9.98
N PRO A 196 7.96 25.79 -8.81
CA PRO A 196 8.49 26.91 -8.03
C PRO A 196 9.76 26.57 -7.22
N TYR A 197 10.37 25.41 -7.47
CA TYR A 197 11.55 24.91 -6.76
C TYR A 197 12.75 24.84 -7.69
N ARG A 198 13.95 24.80 -7.11
CA ARG A 198 15.20 24.64 -7.87
C ARG A 198 15.22 23.29 -8.58
N THR A 199 15.41 23.31 -9.89
CA THR A 199 15.45 22.12 -10.76
C THR A 199 16.45 21.07 -10.29
N PRO A 200 17.71 21.40 -9.90
CA PRO A 200 18.67 20.38 -9.47
C PRO A 200 18.23 19.63 -8.21
N ASP A 201 17.58 20.32 -7.26
CA ASP A 201 17.10 19.70 -6.01
C ASP A 201 16.05 18.62 -6.30
N ILE A 202 15.14 18.89 -7.22
CA ILE A 202 14.10 17.92 -7.61
C ILE A 202 14.72 16.80 -8.44
N ALA A 203 15.62 17.13 -9.36
CA ALA A 203 16.28 16.16 -10.22
C ALA A 203 17.07 15.12 -9.42
N GLU A 204 17.78 15.52 -8.37
CA GLU A 204 18.52 14.59 -7.52
C GLU A 204 17.56 13.64 -6.77
N ILE A 205 16.47 14.17 -6.19
CA ILE A 205 15.47 13.34 -5.50
C ILE A 205 14.78 12.39 -6.48
N THR A 206 14.43 12.86 -7.68
CA THR A 206 13.84 12.03 -8.73
C THR A 206 14.81 10.93 -9.16
N ALA A 207 16.08 11.24 -9.35
CA ALA A 207 17.11 10.26 -9.71
C ALA A 207 17.28 9.18 -8.63
N GLU A 208 17.32 9.57 -7.35
CA GLU A 208 17.37 8.64 -6.22
C GLU A 208 16.14 7.72 -6.20
N TYR A 209 14.93 8.27 -6.39
CA TYR A 209 13.70 7.48 -6.43
C TYR A 209 13.69 6.47 -7.59
N LEU A 210 14.12 6.89 -8.78
CA LEU A 210 14.21 6.01 -9.95
C LEU A 210 15.19 4.86 -9.71
N LEU A 211 16.34 5.14 -9.09
CA LEU A 211 17.31 4.12 -8.70
C LEU A 211 16.74 3.13 -7.66
N GLU A 212 16.06 3.64 -6.63
CA GLU A 212 15.38 2.81 -5.61
C GLU A 212 14.35 1.85 -6.25
N ASN A 213 13.75 2.22 -7.39
CA ASN A 213 12.78 1.42 -8.14
C ASN A 213 13.39 0.62 -9.31
N GLY A 214 14.72 0.48 -9.36
CA GLY A 214 15.41 -0.39 -10.32
C GLY A 214 15.68 0.22 -11.70
N MET A 215 15.47 1.52 -11.88
CA MET A 215 15.84 2.24 -13.10
C MET A 215 17.28 2.75 -13.01
N LYS A 216 18.06 2.52 -14.06
CA LYS A 216 19.45 2.99 -14.13
C LYS A 216 19.49 4.46 -14.55
N VAL A 217 20.09 5.31 -13.71
CA VAL A 217 20.25 6.73 -14.01
C VAL A 217 21.68 7.04 -14.43
N TRP A 218 21.87 7.49 -15.67
CA TRP A 218 23.16 7.93 -16.19
C TRP A 218 23.39 9.41 -15.89
N ARG A 219 24.51 9.74 -15.23
CA ARG A 219 24.90 11.11 -14.88
C ARG A 219 25.67 11.77 -16.02
#